data_AF-A0A3N7CUR3-F1
#
_entry.id   AF-A0A3N7CUR3-F1
#
_cell.length_a   1.000
_cell.length_b   1.000
_cell.length_c   1.000
_cell.angle_alpha   90.00
_cell.angle_beta   90.00
_cell.angle_gamma   90.00
#
_symmetry.space_group_name_H-M   'P 1'
#
loop_
_entity.id
_entity.type
_entity.pdbx_description
1 polymer ?
#
loop_
_entity_poly.entity_id
_entity_poly.type
_entity_poly.pdbx_seq_one_letter_code
_entity_poly.pdbx_strand_id
1 'polypeptide(L)'
;MRRQQVEARRAADADQARYRRWYKLRIWYARRHDCLKVALFRCATPGCLERATDVDHIKPHRGNWDLFVDRDNLQALCKGCHSRKTAAEDGGFGR
;
A
#
# COMPACT_ATOMS: atom_id res chain seq x y z
N MET A 1 -14.76 2.64 29.07
CA MET A 1 -13.68 3.10 28.16
C MET A 1 -12.85 1.96 27.56
N ARG A 2 -12.28 1.02 28.34
CA ARG A 2 -11.44 -0.09 27.80
C ARG A 2 -12.16 -1.04 26.82
N ARG A 3 -13.45 -1.31 27.02
CA ARG A 3 -14.27 -2.17 26.14
C ARG A 3 -14.51 -1.57 24.75
N GLN A 4 -14.83 -0.27 24.69
CA GLN A 4 -15.04 0.46 23.43
C GLN A 4 -13.76 0.52 22.58
N GLN A 5 -12.59 0.67 23.22
CA GLN A 5 -11.30 0.63 22.52
C GLN A 5 -11.00 -0.76 21.92
N VAL A 6 -11.34 -1.84 22.63
CA VAL A 6 -11.15 -3.22 22.14
C VAL A 6 -12.11 -3.53 20.98
N GLU A 7 -13.37 -3.10 21.06
CA GLU A 7 -14.37 -3.29 19.99
C GLU A 7 -14.00 -2.48 18.74
N ALA A 8 -13.55 -1.23 18.88
CA ALA A 8 -13.07 -0.42 17.77
C ALA A 8 -11.83 -1.02 17.07
N ARG A 9 -10.88 -1.58 17.85
CA ARG A 9 -9.70 -2.25 17.28
C ARG A 9 -10.09 -3.51 16.51
N ARG A 10 -11.00 -4.33 17.04
CA ARG A 10 -11.52 -5.51 16.34
C ARG A 10 -12.24 -5.15 15.03
N ALA A 11 -13.02 -4.07 15.03
CA ALA A 11 -13.69 -3.59 13.81
C ALA A 11 -12.66 -3.10 12.77
N ALA A 12 -11.62 -2.37 13.18
CA ALA A 12 -10.54 -1.94 12.31
C ALA A 12 -9.75 -3.14 11.73
N ASP A 13 -9.47 -4.15 12.56
CA ASP A 13 -8.81 -5.39 12.13
C ASP A 13 -9.66 -6.17 11.11
N ALA A 14 -10.97 -6.25 11.34
CA ALA A 14 -11.91 -6.90 10.43
C ALA A 14 -12.01 -6.15 9.09
N ASP A 15 -12.04 -4.82 9.11
CA ASP A 15 -12.00 -3.99 7.90
C ASP A 15 -10.68 -4.18 7.14
N GLN A 16 -9.55 -4.23 7.83
CA GLN A 16 -8.25 -4.50 7.23
C GLN A 16 -8.21 -5.89 6.58
N ALA A 17 -8.74 -6.91 7.24
CA ALA A 17 -8.88 -8.25 6.67
C ALA A 17 -9.78 -8.24 5.41
N ARG A 18 -10.86 -7.45 5.42
CA ARG A 18 -11.81 -7.32 4.30
C ARG A 18 -11.11 -6.89 3.01
N TYR A 19 -10.31 -5.82 3.06
CA TYR A 19 -9.66 -5.31 1.85
C TYR A 19 -8.30 -5.95 1.56
N ARG A 20 -7.66 -6.63 2.51
CA ARG A 20 -6.45 -7.45 2.24
C ARG A 20 -6.69 -8.52 1.16
N ARG A 21 -7.92 -9.04 1.05
CA ARG A 21 -8.27 -9.99 -0.02
C ARG A 21 -8.20 -9.37 -1.42
N TRP A 22 -8.30 -8.04 -1.55
CA TRP A 22 -8.27 -7.36 -2.85
C TRP A 22 -6.91 -7.48 -3.53
N TYR A 23 -5.83 -7.60 -2.76
CA TYR A 23 -4.48 -7.86 -3.27
C TYR A 23 -4.33 -9.24 -3.94
N LYS A 24 -5.32 -10.14 -3.80
CA LYS A 24 -5.38 -11.43 -4.50
C LYS A 24 -6.20 -11.37 -5.79
N LEU A 25 -6.85 -10.24 -6.09
CA LEU A 25 -7.68 -10.10 -7.28
C LEU A 25 -6.83 -9.86 -8.53
N ARG A 26 -7.27 -10.38 -9.68
CA ARG A 26 -6.60 -10.19 -10.99
C ARG A 26 -6.34 -8.72 -11.32
N ILE A 27 -7.26 -7.83 -10.95
CA ILE A 27 -7.12 -6.40 -11.19
C ILE A 27 -5.91 -5.81 -10.47
N TRP A 28 -5.59 -6.26 -9.26
CA TRP A 28 -4.41 -5.81 -8.54
C TRP A 28 -3.13 -6.21 -9.29
N TYR A 29 -3.03 -7.47 -9.73
CA TYR A 29 -1.88 -7.93 -10.51
C TYR A 29 -1.69 -7.13 -11.80
N ALA A 30 -2.79 -6.84 -12.51
CA ALA A 30 -2.75 -6.01 -13.71
C ALA A 30 -2.26 -4.58 -13.39
N ARG A 31 -2.85 -3.91 -12.39
CA ARG A 31 -2.46 -2.56 -11.97
C ARG A 31 -1.01 -2.48 -11.49
N ARG A 32 -0.56 -3.45 -10.70
CA ARG A 32 0.83 -3.56 -10.24
C ARG A 32 1.79 -3.66 -11.42
N HIS A 33 1.49 -4.54 -12.37
CA HIS A 33 2.33 -4.74 -13.54
C HIS A 33 2.37 -3.49 -14.45
N ASP A 34 1.22 -2.85 -14.68
CA ASP A 34 1.13 -1.63 -15.49
C ASP A 34 1.92 -0.47 -14.84
N CYS A 35 1.78 -0.29 -13.52
CA CYS A 35 2.52 0.72 -12.76
C CYS A 35 4.04 0.53 -12.90
N LEU A 36 4.54 -0.69 -12.71
CA LEU A 36 5.98 -1.00 -12.88
C LEU A 36 6.45 -0.74 -14.30
N LYS A 37 5.66 -1.11 -15.31
CA LYS A 37 6.00 -0.88 -16.73
C LYS A 37 6.03 0.59 -17.10
N VAL A 38 5.02 1.36 -16.71
CA VAL A 38 4.95 2.81 -16.96
C VAL A 38 6.11 3.53 -16.29
N ALA A 39 6.49 3.12 -15.08
CA ALA A 39 7.66 3.64 -14.38
C ALA A 39 9.01 3.21 -15.00
N LEU A 40 9.00 2.34 -16.02
CA LEU A 40 10.20 1.67 -16.55
C LEU A 40 11.03 0.98 -15.44
N PHE A 41 10.34 0.42 -14.44
CA PHE A 41 10.95 -0.15 -13.25
C PHE A 41 11.88 0.81 -12.49
N ARG A 42 11.69 2.13 -12.59
CA ARG A 42 12.42 3.12 -11.79
C ARG A 42 11.67 3.43 -10.51
N CYS A 43 12.42 3.54 -9.41
CA CYS A 43 11.86 3.96 -8.13
C CYS A 43 11.33 5.41 -8.23
N ALA A 44 10.12 5.65 -7.74
CA ALA A 44 9.52 6.98 -7.69
C ALA A 44 10.13 7.89 -6.61
N THR A 45 10.94 7.34 -5.69
CA THR A 45 11.62 8.13 -4.65
C THR A 45 12.70 9.01 -5.29
N PRO A 46 12.68 10.34 -5.09
CA PRO A 46 13.68 11.23 -5.65
C PRO A 46 15.11 10.83 -5.26
N GLY A 47 16.01 10.80 -6.24
CA GLY A 47 17.42 10.42 -6.04
C GLY A 47 17.67 8.92 -5.87
N CYS A 48 16.64 8.07 -5.82
CA CYS A 48 16.82 6.62 -5.79
C CYS A 48 16.99 6.06 -7.21
N LEU A 49 18.12 5.41 -7.46
CA LEU A 49 18.43 4.78 -8.76
C LEU A 49 18.16 3.27 -8.77
N GLU A 50 17.62 2.72 -7.67
CA GLU A 50 17.31 1.29 -7.58
C GLU A 50 16.11 0.91 -8.44
N ARG A 51 16.12 -0.34 -8.89
CA ARG A 51 15.00 -0.93 -9.62
C ARG A 51 13.77 -1.04 -8.71
N ALA A 52 12.64 -0.55 -9.18
CA ALA A 52 11.35 -0.77 -8.54
C ALA A 52 10.89 -2.23 -8.70
N THR A 53 10.54 -2.84 -7.58
CA THR A 53 10.03 -4.22 -7.48
C THR A 53 8.63 -4.27 -6.88
N ASP A 54 8.24 -3.20 -6.20
CA ASP A 54 7.03 -3.12 -5.40
C ASP A 54 6.18 -1.96 -5.89
N VAL A 55 4.88 -2.07 -5.65
CA VAL A 55 3.90 -1.02 -5.98
C VAL A 55 3.13 -0.72 -4.73
N ASP A 56 2.96 0.57 -4.48
CA ASP A 56 2.41 1.08 -3.24
C ASP A 56 1.38 2.18 -3.52
N HIS A 57 0.44 2.35 -2.60
CA HIS A 57 -0.56 3.40 -2.70
C HIS A 57 0.00 4.72 -2.16
N ILE A 58 -0.06 5.80 -2.96
CA ILE A 58 0.36 7.16 -2.53
C ILE A 58 -0.53 7.64 -1.39
N LYS A 59 -1.84 7.52 -1.55
CA LYS A 59 -2.85 7.72 -0.50
C LYS A 59 -3.34 6.35 -0.04
N PRO A 60 -3.24 6.01 1.27
CA PRO A 60 -3.76 4.76 1.79
C PRO A 60 -5.25 4.61 1.49
N HIS A 61 -5.62 3.51 0.83
CA HIS A 61 -6.99 3.33 0.35
C HIS A 61 -8.00 3.05 1.47
N ARG A 62 -7.58 2.50 2.63
CA ARG A 62 -8.43 2.24 3.82
C ARG A 62 -9.78 1.59 3.50
N GLY A 63 -9.80 0.68 2.53
CA GLY A 63 -11.01 -0.01 2.09
C GLY A 63 -11.90 0.77 1.11
N ASN A 64 -11.46 1.92 0.60
CA ASN A 64 -12.02 2.58 -0.58
C ASN A 64 -11.52 1.86 -1.84
N TRP A 65 -12.45 1.35 -2.65
CA TRP A 65 -12.12 0.60 -3.87
C TRP A 65 -11.55 1.49 -4.97
N ASP A 66 -12.08 2.70 -5.15
CA ASP A 66 -11.66 3.61 -6.20
C ASP A 66 -10.20 4.01 -5.98
N LEU A 67 -9.83 4.37 -4.74
CA LEU A 67 -8.43 4.62 -4.37
C LEU A 67 -7.54 3.37 -4.52
N PHE A 68 -8.10 2.16 -4.36
CA PHE A 68 -7.34 0.92 -4.47
C PHE A 68 -6.93 0.61 -5.92
N VAL A 69 -7.81 0.88 -6.90
CA VAL A 69 -7.59 0.58 -8.33
C VAL A 69 -7.15 1.77 -9.17
N ASP A 70 -7.19 2.98 -8.60
CA ASP A 70 -6.76 4.21 -9.24
C ASP A 70 -5.28 4.13 -9.64
N ARG A 71 -5.01 4.39 -10.91
CA ARG A 71 -3.66 4.34 -11.49
C ARG A 71 -2.79 5.47 -10.98
N ASP A 72 -3.39 6.64 -10.76
CA ASP A 72 -2.67 7.85 -10.35
C ASP A 72 -2.37 7.81 -8.85
N ASN A 73 -3.00 6.90 -8.11
CA ASN A 73 -2.72 6.63 -6.72
C ASN A 73 -1.65 5.52 -6.51
N LEU A 74 -1.07 4.95 -7.58
CA LEU A 74 -0.06 3.90 -7.48
C LEU A 74 1.34 4.42 -7.83
N GLN A 75 2.32 4.08 -7.02
CA GLN A 75 3.72 4.40 -7.25
C GLN A 75 4.60 3.16 -7.24
N ALA A 76 5.57 3.11 -8.15
CA ALA A 76 6.59 2.06 -8.22
C ALA A 76 7.75 2.40 -7.27
N LEU A 77 8.09 1.49 -6.35
CA LEU A 77 9.15 1.68 -5.37
C LEU A 77 10.12 0.50 -5.36
N CYS A 78 11.38 0.77 -5.05
CA CYS A 78 12.30 -0.29 -4.65
C CYS A 78 11.93 -0.79 -3.25
N LYS A 79 12.34 -2.02 -2.93
CA LYS A 79 12.05 -2.64 -1.62
C LYS A 79 12.50 -1.77 -0.45
N GLY A 80 13.67 -1.12 -0.55
CA GLY A 80 14.21 -0.27 0.51
C GLY A 80 13.35 0.98 0.77
N CYS A 81 12.96 1.67 -0.30
CA CYS A 81 12.11 2.86 -0.19
C CYS A 81 10.67 2.51 0.23
N HIS A 82 10.13 1.38 -0.25
CA HIS A 82 8.83 0.89 0.20
C HIS A 82 8.82 0.59 1.70
N SER A 83 9.83 -0.14 2.19
CA SER A 83 9.96 -0.47 3.62
C SER A 83 10.06 0.78 4.49
N ARG A 84 10.80 1.80 4.03
CA ARG A 84 10.91 3.10 4.71
C ARG A 84 9.58 3.84 4.76
N LYS A 85 8.79 3.83 3.68
CA LYS A 85 7.46 4.46 3.65
C LYS A 85 6.51 3.77 4.63
N THR A 86 6.42 2.45 4.57
CA THR A 86 5.58 1.67 5.49
C THR A 86 5.96 1.95 6.94
N ALA A 87 7.26 2.00 7.26
CA ALA A 87 7.71 2.34 8.60
C ALA A 87 7.29 3.76 9.01
N ALA A 88 7.36 4.75 8.11
CA ALA A 88 6.91 6.11 8.42
C ALA A 88 5.38 6.22 8.63
N GLU A 89 4.60 5.42 7.89
CA GLU A 89 3.13 5.43 7.95
C GLU A 89 2.58 4.65 9.15
N ASP A 90 3.17 3.50 9.47
CA ASP A 90 2.78 2.65 10.59
C ASP A 90 3.43 3.08 11.92
N GLY A 91 4.24 4.14 11.91
CA GLY A 91 4.87 4.71 13.11
C GLY A 91 6.16 4.04 13.58
N GLY A 92 6.78 3.21 12.74
CA GLY A 92 8.10 2.61 12.95
C GLY A 92 8.11 1.57 14.07
N PHE A 93 8.06 0.28 13.71
CA PHE A 93 8.29 -0.85 14.62
C PHE A 93 7.73 -0.69 16.06
N GLY A 94 6.40 -0.67 16.19
CA GLY A 94 5.71 -1.04 17.42
C GLY A 94 5.28 0.11 18.35
N ARG A 95 3.96 0.21 18.55
CA ARG A 95 3.36 0.71 19.78
C ARG A 95 2.13 -0.12 20.15
#